data_AF-A0A5C7SDE9-F1
#
_entry.id   AF-A0A5C7SDE9-F1
#
_cell.length_a   1.000
_cell.length_b   1.000
_cell.length_c   1.000
_cell.angle_alpha   90.00
_cell.angle_beta   90.00
_cell.angle_gamma   90.00
#
_symmetry.space_group_name_H-M   'P 1'
#
loop_
_entity.id
_entity.type
_entity.pdbx_description
1 polymer ?
#
loop_
_entity_poly.entity_id
_entity_poly.type
_entity_poly.pdbx_seq_one_letter_code
_entity_poly.pdbx_strand_id
1 'polypeptide(L)' 'MTRPTTPIRALAAALCLGLCAGAALARDTGYLFVSSENDNAVTVLDGKSFQVVKTIATGERPRDMKLSADR' A
#
# COMPACT_ATOMS: atom_id res chain seq x y z
N MET A 1 49.58 -6.92 11.58
CA MET A 1 49.06 -6.58 10.24
C MET A 1 47.78 -7.39 10.02
N THR A 2 46.67 -6.96 10.62
CA THR A 2 45.37 -7.68 10.58
C THR A 2 44.37 -6.81 9.80
N ARG A 3 43.99 -7.27 8.60
CA ARG A 3 43.08 -6.56 7.71
C ARG A 3 41.65 -6.75 8.23
N PRO A 4 40.89 -5.69 8.57
CA PRO A 4 39.55 -5.86 9.10
C PRO A 4 38.63 -6.33 7.97
N THR A 5 38.25 -7.59 8.00
CA THR A 5 37.20 -8.14 7.15
C THR A 5 35.85 -7.79 7.77
N THR A 6 35.09 -6.90 7.13
CA THR A 6 33.64 -6.90 6.82
C THR A 6 33.12 -5.45 6.86
N PRO A 7 32.32 -5.01 5.87
CA PRO A 7 30.89 -4.93 6.17
C PRO A 7 29.97 -5.14 4.94
N ILE A 8 30.32 -6.02 3.98
CA ILE A 8 29.43 -6.30 2.82
C ILE A 8 28.03 -6.76 3.30
N ARG A 9 27.98 -7.51 4.41
CA ARG A 9 26.71 -7.93 5.05
C ARG A 9 25.92 -6.76 5.65
N ALA A 10 26.59 -5.76 6.23
CA ALA A 10 25.91 -4.61 6.81
C ALA A 10 25.37 -3.67 5.72
N LEU A 11 26.08 -3.56 4.59
CA LEU A 11 25.64 -2.79 3.43
C LEU A 11 24.41 -3.43 2.75
N ALA A 12 24.38 -4.76 2.64
CA ALA A 12 23.22 -5.48 2.10
C ALA A 12 21.97 -5.34 2.98
N ALA A 13 22.12 -5.40 4.30
CA ALA A 13 21.01 -5.19 5.24
C ALA A 13 20.45 -3.75 5.17
N ALA A 14 21.32 -2.75 5.08
CA ALA A 14 20.91 -1.35 4.93
C ALA A 14 20.16 -1.10 3.60
N LEU A 15 20.58 -1.75 2.52
CA LEU A 15 19.92 -1.67 1.22
C LEU A 15 18.52 -2.32 1.24
N CYS A 16 18.37 -3.50 1.86
CA CYS A 16 17.05 -4.14 2.01
C CYS A 16 16.07 -3.29 2.84
N LEU A 17 16.51 -2.68 3.95
CA LEU A 17 15.64 -1.79 4.72
C LEU A 17 15.23 -0.52 3.94
N GLY A 18 16.15 0.04 3.14
CA GLY A 18 15.87 1.19 2.30
C GLY A 18 14.85 0.91 1.19
N LEU A 19 14.87 -0.29 0.60
CA LEU A 19 13.91 -0.68 -0.44
C LEU A 19 12.48 -0.91 0.09
N CYS A 20 12.32 -1.32 1.36
CA CYS A 20 10.98 -1.57 1.94
C CYS A 20 10.27 -0.30 2.44
N ALA A 21 10.97 0.83 2.58
CA ALA A 21 10.41 2.07 3.14
C ALA A 21 9.35 2.75 2.25
N GLY A 22 9.20 2.34 0.98
CA GLY A 22 8.22 2.88 0.05
C GLY A 22 6.95 2.05 -0.14
N ALA A 23 6.82 0.88 0.52
CA ALA A 23 5.64 0.04 0.37
C ALA A 23 4.46 0.65 1.15
N ALA A 24 3.44 1.11 0.43
CA ALA A 24 2.17 1.46 1.05
C ALA A 24 1.52 0.18 1.61
N LEU A 25 1.52 0.04 2.92
CA LEU A 25 0.84 -1.07 3.59
C LEU A 25 -0.65 -0.82 3.63
N ALA A 26 -1.45 -1.86 3.39
CA ALA A 26 -2.87 -1.82 3.64
C ALA A 26 -3.09 -1.58 5.14
N ARG A 27 -3.92 -0.60 5.48
CA ARG A 27 -4.31 -0.36 6.86
C ARG A 27 -5.22 -1.51 7.29
N ASP A 28 -5.01 -2.06 8.49
CA ASP A 28 -5.70 -3.26 9.02
C ASP A 28 -7.18 -2.98 9.40
N THR A 29 -7.90 -2.39 8.46
CA THR A 29 -9.32 -2.04 8.55
C THR A 29 -10.22 -3.22 8.19
N GLY A 30 -9.67 -4.25 7.56
CA GLY A 30 -10.43 -5.37 7.03
C GLY A 30 -11.26 -5.05 5.79
N TYR A 31 -11.06 -3.89 5.17
CA TYR A 31 -11.79 -3.48 3.96
C TYR A 31 -10.89 -3.40 2.71
N LEU A 32 -11.48 -3.65 1.56
CA LEU A 32 -10.87 -3.42 0.25
C LEU A 32 -11.55 -2.24 -0.44
N PHE A 33 -10.75 -1.37 -1.05
CA PHE A 33 -11.23 -0.20 -1.79
C PHE A 33 -10.86 -0.38 -3.26
N VAL A 34 -11.85 -0.31 -4.15
CA VAL A 34 -11.68 -0.54 -5.59
C VAL A 34 -12.21 0.66 -6.35
N SER A 35 -11.33 1.41 -7.01
CA SER A 35 -11.71 2.49 -7.94
C SER A 35 -12.11 1.90 -9.29
N SER A 36 -13.23 2.36 -9.84
CA SER A 36 -13.72 1.98 -11.17
C SER A 36 -13.75 3.19 -12.10
N GLU A 37 -13.03 3.11 -13.22
CA GLU A 37 -13.03 4.17 -14.23
C GLU A 37 -14.39 4.34 -14.91
N ASN A 38 -15.09 3.23 -15.15
CA ASN A 38 -16.35 3.25 -15.90
C ASN A 38 -17.52 3.72 -15.03
N ASP A 39 -17.47 3.42 -13.73
CA ASP A 39 -18.57 3.71 -12.82
C ASP A 39 -18.41 5.07 -12.11
N ASN A 40 -17.26 5.74 -12.29
CA ASN A 40 -16.90 6.98 -11.61
C ASN A 40 -17.10 6.89 -10.08
N ALA A 41 -16.65 5.77 -9.50
CA ALA A 41 -16.88 5.45 -8.10
C ALA A 41 -15.76 4.63 -7.49
N VAL A 42 -15.73 4.61 -6.16
CA VAL A 42 -14.95 3.68 -5.35
C VAL A 42 -15.91 2.75 -4.61
N THR A 43 -15.75 1.44 -4.83
CA THR A 43 -16.52 0.40 -4.13
C THR A 43 -15.70 -0.11 -2.94
N VAL A 44 -16.35 -0.21 -1.79
CA VAL A 44 -15.78 -0.75 -0.55
C VAL A 44 -16.34 -2.15 -0.33
N LEU A 45 -15.45 -3.12 -0.19
CA LEU A 45 -15.78 -4.51 0.09
C LEU A 45 -15.33 -4.90 1.49
N ASP A 46 -16.10 -5.75 2.16
CA ASP A 46 -15.60 -6.50 3.32
C ASP A 46 -14.49 -7.46 2.86
N GLY A 47 -13.32 -7.38 3.49
CA GLY A 47 -12.12 -8.11 3.06
C GLY A 47 -12.14 -9.61 3.36
N LYS A 48 -13.15 -10.11 4.08
CA LYS A 48 -13.32 -11.55 4.37
C LYS A 48 -14.33 -12.19 3.44
N SER A 49 -15.49 -11.55 3.30
CA SER A 49 -16.64 -12.07 2.55
C SER A 49 -16.71 -11.55 1.11
N PHE A 50 -15.91 -10.53 0.78
CA PHE A 50 -15.92 -9.80 -0.49
C PHE A 50 -17.28 -9.18 -0.86
N GLN A 51 -18.17 -9.02 0.11
CA GLN A 51 -19.45 -8.36 -0.09
C GLN A 51 -19.28 -6.85 -0.17
N VAL A 52 -20.06 -6.22 -1.05
CA VAL A 52 -20.12 -4.76 -1.14
C VAL A 52 -20.76 -4.20 0.12
N VAL A 53 -20.00 -3.39 0.85
CA VAL A 53 -20.50 -2.71 2.06
C VAL A 53 -20.82 -1.24 1.80
N LYS A 54 -20.19 -0.63 0.78
CA LYS A 54 -20.44 0.77 0.41
C LYS A 54 -20.00 1.05 -1.03
N THR A 55 -20.67 2.00 -1.67
CA THR A 55 -20.20 2.64 -2.90
C THR A 55 -20.09 4.15 -2.66
N ILE A 56 -18.96 4.73 -3.04
CA ILE A 56 -18.63 6.14 -2.86
C ILE A 56 -18.51 6.75 -4.25
N ALA A 57 -19.39 7.69 -4.59
CA ALA A 57 -19.30 8.43 -5.84
C ALA A 57 -18.04 9.29 -5.86
N THR A 58 -17.37 9.36 -7.00
CA THR A 58 -16.19 10.19 -7.22
C THR A 58 -16.39 11.12 -8.42
N GLY A 59 -15.32 11.82 -8.81
CA GLY A 59 -15.23 12.42 -10.14
C GLY A 59 -15.01 11.38 -11.24
N GLU A 60 -14.73 11.86 -12.44
CA GLU A 60 -14.56 11.00 -13.62
C GLU A 60 -13.26 10.18 -13.57
N ARG A 61 -13.38 8.91 -13.95
CA ARG A 61 -12.26 7.99 -14.23
C ARG A 61 -11.19 7.92 -13.13
N PRO A 62 -11.55 7.56 -11.88
CA PRO A 62 -10.57 7.41 -10.81
C PRO A 62 -9.60 6.25 -11.11
N ARG A 63 -8.30 6.47 -10.87
CA ARG A 63 -7.23 5.48 -11.10
C ARG A 63 -6.31 5.34 -9.91
N ASP A 64 -5.70 6.45 -9.51
CA ASP A 64 -4.75 6.49 -8.40
C ASP A 64 -5.49 6.76 -7.08
N MET A 65 -5.06 6.09 -6.02
CA MET A 65 -5.62 6.22 -4.68
C MET A 65 -4.50 6.25 -3.65
N LYS A 66 -4.60 7.19 -2.71
CA LYS A 66 -3.68 7.31 -1.59
C LYS A 66 -4.45 7.41 -0.29
N LEU A 67 -3.99 6.68 0.71
CA LEU A 67 -4.47 6.86 2.06
C LEU A 67 -3.93 8.18 2.59
N SER A 68 -4.80 8.96 3.22
CA SER A 68 -4.38 10.17 3.90
C SER A 68 -3.58 9.81 5.16
N ALA A 69 -2.66 10.70 5.56
CA ALA A 69 -1.83 10.51 6.73
C ALA A 69 -2.55 10.87 8.04
N ASP A 70 -3.61 11.69 7.96
CA ASP A 70 -4.39 12.13 9.11
C ASP A 70 -5.31 11.04 9.67
N ARG A 71 -5.73 10.10 8.83
CA ARG A 71 -6.48 8.91 9.21
C ARG A 71 -6.14 7.75 8.34
#